data_AF-A0A9P4T9C4-F1
#
_entry.id   AF-A0A9P4T9C4-F1
#
_cell.length_a   1.000
_cell.length_b   1.000
_cell.length_c   1.000
_cell.angle_alpha   90.00
_cell.angle_beta   90.00
_cell.angle_gamma   90.00
#
_symmetry.space_group_name_H-M   'P 1'
#
loop_
_entity.id
_entity.type
_entity.pdbx_description
1 polymer ?
#
loop_
_entity_poly.entity_id
_entity_poly.type
_entity_poly.pdbx_seq_one_letter_code
_entity_poly.pdbx_strand_id
1 'polypeptide(L)'
;MGGLDAFGPAPTRLRQIALVARDIDQARQLLTHVIGTDVIYEDPAVGQWGLKNFLIPLGGDIIEVVSPFKDGTTAGRLLDKRGDGGYMIIMQTDDAKKRRQYIESRGLARVITAQEHSDTVFVQYHPKGVKGGMMPELDSHAASPNNPTPLKSRFSLWHACGSDHKTYLSGMKRSAHLSLEGCILRLQPGDHDHEAAARQWENTFGVGRSRDLLAFTNARLGFIAGQEGCSDGLISITVGVRGYDNLDAILQRAKQAGIWNNGGVQMCGVRWNFILTGQDDAKL
;
A
#
# COMPACT_ATOMS: atom_id res chain seq x y z
N MET A 1 -20.01 -29.60 18.64
CA MET A 1 -19.25 -29.18 17.45
C MET A 1 -19.96 -27.96 16.87
N GLY A 2 -19.59 -26.76 17.30
CA GLY A 2 -20.14 -25.53 16.72
C GLY A 2 -19.51 -25.30 15.37
N GLY A 3 -20.32 -25.04 14.34
CA GLY A 3 -19.82 -24.68 13.01
C GLY A 3 -18.85 -23.51 13.15
N LEU A 4 -17.63 -23.67 12.64
CA LEU A 4 -16.72 -22.56 12.45
C LEU A 4 -17.31 -21.71 11.31
N ASP A 5 -18.23 -20.81 11.64
CA ASP A 5 -18.85 -19.89 10.69
C ASP A 5 -17.76 -19.15 9.90
N ALA A 6 -18.01 -18.94 8.62
CA ALA A 6 -17.14 -18.15 7.76
C ALA A 6 -16.98 -16.75 8.35
N PHE A 7 -15.74 -16.32 8.62
CA PHE A 7 -15.48 -14.95 9.06
C PHE A 7 -15.53 -14.04 7.83
N GLY A 8 -16.74 -13.56 7.52
CA GLY A 8 -17.05 -12.83 6.29
C GLY A 8 -16.27 -11.52 6.11
N PRO A 9 -16.45 -10.85 4.96
CA PRO A 9 -15.77 -9.60 4.68
C PRO A 9 -16.08 -8.51 5.71
N ALA A 10 -15.11 -7.64 5.95
CA ALA A 10 -15.24 -6.47 6.80
C ALA A 10 -14.65 -5.24 6.09
N PRO A 11 -15.10 -4.02 6.43
CA PRO A 11 -14.46 -2.81 5.94
C PRO A 11 -12.94 -2.86 6.15
N THR A 12 -12.19 -2.75 5.07
CA THR A 12 -10.73 -2.75 5.08
C THR A 12 -10.24 -1.58 4.25
N ARG A 13 -9.26 -0.83 4.76
CA ARG A 13 -8.63 0.30 4.06
C ARG A 13 -7.26 -0.13 3.55
N LEU A 14 -6.94 0.22 2.30
CA LEU A 14 -5.58 0.09 1.80
C LEU A 14 -4.78 1.29 2.31
N ARG A 15 -4.01 1.09 3.37
CA ARG A 15 -3.42 2.18 4.14
C ARG A 15 -2.08 2.62 3.58
N GLN A 16 -1.28 1.65 3.13
CA GLN A 16 0.06 1.89 2.63
C GLN A 16 0.43 0.86 1.57
N ILE A 17 1.13 1.33 0.53
CA ILE A 17 1.81 0.47 -0.44
C ILE A 17 3.30 0.69 -0.25
N ALA A 18 4.03 -0.37 0.09
CA ALA A 18 5.47 -0.32 0.19
C ALA A 18 6.10 -0.75 -1.13
N LEU A 19 7.07 0.04 -1.58
CA LEU A 19 7.95 -0.24 -2.71
C LEU A 19 9.33 -0.57 -2.20
N VAL A 20 10.10 -1.30 -3.01
CA VAL A 20 11.52 -1.52 -2.80
C VAL A 20 12.30 -0.88 -3.92
N ALA A 21 13.38 -0.16 -3.58
CA ALA A 21 14.26 0.48 -4.54
C ALA A 21 15.74 0.24 -4.21
N ARG A 22 16.57 0.06 -5.23
CA ARG A 22 18.02 -0.08 -5.07
C ARG A 22 18.66 1.24 -4.64
N ASP A 23 18.22 2.36 -5.20
CA ASP A 23 18.66 3.71 -4.83
C ASP A 23 17.51 4.47 -4.16
N ILE A 24 17.56 4.55 -2.82
CA ILE A 24 16.52 5.25 -2.06
C ILE A 24 16.53 6.76 -2.27
N ASP A 25 17.69 7.35 -2.54
CA ASP A 25 17.86 8.80 -2.61
C ASP A 25 17.33 9.30 -3.95
N GLN A 26 17.60 8.55 -5.02
CA GLN A 26 16.95 8.74 -6.31
C GLN A 26 15.43 8.54 -6.21
N ALA A 27 14.97 7.46 -5.57
CA ALA A 27 13.53 7.21 -5.40
C ALA A 27 12.84 8.34 -4.63
N ARG A 28 13.47 8.84 -3.56
CA ARG A 28 13.01 9.98 -2.77
C ARG A 28 12.87 11.22 -3.61
N GLN A 29 13.94 11.64 -4.28
CA GLN A 29 13.95 12.84 -5.11
C GLN A 29 12.89 12.76 -6.21
N LEU A 30 12.79 11.61 -6.88
CA LEU A 30 11.85 11.41 -7.98
C LEU A 30 10.40 11.49 -7.50
N LEU A 31 10.05 10.74 -6.46
CA LEU A 31 8.67 10.69 -5.96
C LEU A 31 8.24 12.03 -5.36
N THR A 32 9.07 12.67 -4.53
CA THR A 32 8.72 13.97 -3.92
C THR A 32 8.61 15.06 -4.98
N HIS A 33 9.52 15.09 -5.96
CA HIS A 33 9.47 16.04 -7.06
C HIS A 33 8.22 15.84 -7.93
N VAL A 34 7.99 14.64 -8.44
CA VAL A 34 6.91 14.40 -9.41
C VAL A 34 5.54 14.53 -8.74
N ILE A 35 5.33 13.86 -7.60
CA ILE A 35 4.04 13.89 -6.89
C ILE A 35 3.81 15.27 -6.26
N GLY A 36 4.88 15.99 -5.90
CA GLY A 36 4.80 17.31 -5.28
C GLY A 36 4.47 17.25 -3.79
N THR A 37 5.05 16.28 -3.09
CA THR A 37 4.83 16.04 -1.64
C THR A 37 6.15 15.94 -0.90
N ASP A 38 6.12 16.20 0.41
CA ASP A 38 7.27 16.02 1.28
C ASP A 38 7.34 14.60 1.87
N VAL A 39 8.53 14.19 2.30
CA VAL A 39 8.68 13.07 3.24
C VAL A 39 8.02 13.45 4.57
N ILE A 40 7.12 12.59 5.05
CA ILE A 40 6.41 12.80 6.32
C ILE A 40 7.01 12.01 7.48
N TYR A 41 7.78 10.96 7.19
CA TYR A 41 8.45 10.14 8.19
C TYR A 41 9.56 9.29 7.58
N GLU A 42 10.60 9.04 8.38
CA GLU A 42 11.63 8.03 8.14
C GLU A 42 11.71 7.18 9.40
N ASP A 43 11.52 5.87 9.26
CA ASP A 43 11.45 4.97 10.41
C ASP A 43 12.83 4.39 10.74
N PRO A 44 13.49 4.81 11.83
CA PRO A 44 14.76 4.21 12.23
C PRO A 44 14.60 2.73 12.65
N ALA A 45 13.40 2.29 13.04
CA ALA A 45 13.14 0.92 13.44
C ALA A 45 13.31 -0.07 12.28
N VAL A 46 13.19 0.37 11.01
CA VAL A 46 13.45 -0.52 9.87
C VAL A 46 14.91 -0.98 9.77
N GLY A 47 15.81 -0.28 10.45
CA GLY A 47 17.22 -0.64 10.55
C GLY A 47 17.47 -2.01 11.17
N GLN A 48 16.55 -2.52 12.00
CA GLN A 48 16.65 -3.87 12.57
C GLN A 48 16.63 -4.97 11.50
N TRP A 49 15.98 -4.71 10.36
CA TRP A 49 15.97 -5.61 9.19
C TRP A 49 17.04 -5.26 8.15
N GLY A 50 17.95 -4.34 8.47
CA GLY A 50 18.99 -3.87 7.55
C GLY A 50 18.47 -2.96 6.44
N LEU A 51 17.33 -2.29 6.67
CA LEU A 51 16.67 -1.43 5.71
C LEU A 51 16.67 0.03 6.19
N LYS A 52 16.68 0.96 5.24
CA LYS A 52 16.26 2.35 5.44
C LYS A 52 14.96 2.56 4.67
N ASN A 53 14.10 3.48 5.12
CA ASN A 53 12.88 3.82 4.41
C ASN A 53 12.62 5.33 4.40
N PHE A 54 11.62 5.74 3.63
CA PHE A 54 10.92 7.01 3.80
C PHE A 54 9.45 6.83 3.41
N LEU A 55 8.60 7.67 4.00
CA LEU A 55 7.16 7.68 3.75
C LEU A 55 6.73 9.02 3.15
N ILE A 56 5.93 8.98 2.08
CA ILE A 56 5.25 10.15 1.52
C ILE A 56 3.73 9.96 1.58
N PRO A 57 2.96 11.05 1.70
CA PRO A 57 1.51 10.96 1.77
C PRO A 57 0.84 11.05 0.38
N LEU A 58 -0.27 10.33 0.22
CA LEU A 58 -1.27 10.53 -0.83
C LEU A 58 -2.57 10.99 -0.17
N GLY A 59 -2.53 12.20 0.39
CA GLY A 59 -3.57 12.69 1.27
C GLY A 59 -3.55 11.94 2.59
N GLY A 60 -4.54 11.05 2.79
CA GLY A 60 -4.69 10.30 4.04
C GLY A 60 -3.98 8.95 4.07
N ASP A 61 -3.49 8.46 2.93
CA ASP A 61 -2.83 7.16 2.76
C ASP A 61 -1.35 7.36 2.40
N ILE A 62 -0.55 6.29 2.38
CA ILE A 62 0.91 6.39 2.38
C ILE A 62 1.54 5.56 1.26
N ILE A 63 2.63 6.09 0.70
CA ILE A 63 3.61 5.31 -0.05
C ILE A 63 4.86 5.23 0.80
N GLU A 64 5.34 4.02 0.99
CA GLU A 64 6.64 3.76 1.61
C GLU A 64 7.61 3.30 0.54
N VAL A 65 8.87 3.73 0.62
CA VAL A 65 9.96 3.13 -0.13
C VAL A 65 10.99 2.62 0.84
N VAL A 66 11.31 1.33 0.75
CA VAL A 66 12.39 0.69 1.51
C VAL A 66 13.59 0.41 0.61
N SER A 67 14.78 0.45 1.19
CA SER A 67 16.01 0.08 0.50
C SER A 67 16.98 -0.58 1.47
N PRO A 68 17.60 -1.71 1.08
CA PRO A 68 18.57 -2.37 1.95
C PRO A 68 19.89 -1.59 2.03
N PHE A 69 20.43 -1.47 3.24
CA PHE A 69 21.81 -0.99 3.45
C PHE A 69 22.74 -2.09 3.97
N LYS A 70 22.20 -3.27 4.30
CA LYS A 70 22.94 -4.48 4.62
C LYS A 70 22.72 -5.55 3.55
N ASP A 71 23.74 -6.37 3.33
CA ASP A 71 23.65 -7.53 2.45
C ASP A 71 22.73 -8.63 3.01
N GLY A 72 22.23 -9.51 2.15
CA GLY A 72 21.48 -10.70 2.56
C GLY A 72 20.09 -10.41 3.15
N THR A 73 19.57 -9.19 3.01
CA THR A 73 18.21 -8.84 3.44
C THR A 73 17.16 -9.46 2.51
N THR A 74 15.93 -9.61 2.99
CA THR A 74 14.80 -10.07 2.16
C THR A 74 14.51 -9.08 1.02
N ALA A 75 14.55 -7.78 1.30
CA ALA A 75 14.39 -6.74 0.29
C ALA A 75 15.50 -6.79 -0.77
N GLY A 76 16.76 -6.98 -0.37
CA GLY A 76 17.89 -7.14 -1.29
C GLY A 76 17.73 -8.33 -2.23
N ARG A 77 17.38 -9.51 -1.69
CA ARG A 77 17.08 -10.69 -2.53
C ARG A 77 15.93 -10.45 -3.50
N LEU A 78 14.91 -9.68 -3.10
CA LEU A 78 13.80 -9.35 -3.98
C LEU A 78 14.24 -8.40 -5.10
N LEU A 79 15.03 -7.37 -4.79
CA LEU A 79 15.62 -6.45 -5.76
C LEU A 79 16.50 -7.18 -6.78
N ASP A 80 17.29 -8.15 -6.35
CA ASP A 80 18.15 -8.92 -7.26
C ASP A 80 17.33 -9.83 -8.18
N LYS A 81 16.18 -10.32 -7.71
CA LYS A 81 15.29 -11.17 -8.49
C LYS A 81 14.43 -10.37 -9.48
N ARG A 82 13.90 -9.22 -9.07
CA ARG A 82 12.81 -8.51 -9.79
C ARG A 82 13.14 -7.08 -10.20
N GLY A 83 14.22 -6.50 -9.68
CA GLY A 83 14.47 -5.06 -9.75
C GLY A 83 13.60 -4.27 -8.77
N ASP A 84 13.61 -2.95 -8.92
CA ASP A 84 12.74 -2.04 -8.17
C ASP A 84 11.26 -2.37 -8.44
N GLY A 85 10.40 -2.22 -7.44
CA GLY A 85 8.98 -2.53 -7.61
C GLY A 85 8.20 -2.62 -6.31
N GLY A 86 7.07 -3.32 -6.35
CA GLY A 86 6.24 -3.54 -5.17
C GLY A 86 6.88 -4.48 -4.14
N TYR A 87 6.67 -4.17 -2.86
CA TYR A 87 7.14 -4.96 -1.73
C TYR A 87 5.98 -5.42 -0.83
N MET A 88 5.16 -4.49 -0.32
CA MET A 88 4.08 -4.80 0.62
C MET A 88 2.75 -4.14 0.27
N ILE A 89 1.67 -4.81 0.65
CA ILE A 89 0.32 -4.24 0.72
C ILE A 89 -0.08 -4.21 2.19
N ILE A 90 -0.20 -3.00 2.73
CA ILE A 90 -0.44 -2.76 4.15
C ILE A 90 -1.85 -2.23 4.32
N MET A 91 -2.63 -2.98 5.09
CA MET A 91 -4.07 -2.82 5.19
C MET A 91 -4.47 -2.52 6.64
N GLN A 92 -5.56 -1.78 6.80
CA GLN A 92 -6.17 -1.52 8.08
C GLN A 92 -7.57 -2.11 8.12
N THR A 93 -7.90 -2.85 9.18
CA THR A 93 -9.25 -3.36 9.49
C THR A 93 -9.66 -2.93 10.90
N ASP A 94 -10.92 -3.16 11.27
CA ASP A 94 -11.41 -2.85 12.62
C ASP A 94 -10.77 -3.72 13.72
N ASP A 95 -10.50 -5.00 13.45
CA ASP A 95 -9.91 -5.94 14.43
C ASP A 95 -8.96 -6.95 13.74
N ALA A 96 -7.69 -6.57 13.64
CA ALA A 96 -6.67 -7.40 13.02
C ALA A 96 -6.33 -8.63 13.87
N LYS A 97 -6.45 -8.53 15.20
CA LYS A 97 -6.21 -9.65 16.12
C LYS A 97 -7.19 -10.78 15.87
N LYS A 98 -8.48 -10.47 15.78
CA LYS A 98 -9.53 -11.45 15.48
C LYS A 98 -9.35 -12.05 14.08
N ARG A 99 -9.00 -11.23 13.08
CA ARG A 99 -8.71 -11.75 11.73
C ARG A 99 -7.48 -12.66 11.71
N ARG A 100 -6.41 -12.32 12.45
CA ARG A 100 -5.22 -13.17 12.61
C ARG A 100 -5.58 -14.54 13.17
N GLN A 101 -6.35 -14.58 14.26
CA GLN A 101 -6.80 -15.84 14.88
C GLN A 101 -7.57 -16.71 13.87
N TYR A 102 -8.45 -16.11 13.08
CA TYR A 102 -9.15 -16.80 12.01
C TYR A 102 -8.18 -17.38 10.95
N ILE A 103 -7.23 -16.56 10.47
CA ILE A 103 -6.22 -16.97 9.48
C ILE A 103 -5.39 -18.16 9.99
N GLU A 104 -4.91 -18.09 11.23
CA GLU A 104 -4.09 -19.13 11.86
C GLU A 104 -4.88 -20.43 12.08
N SER A 105 -6.11 -20.34 12.60
CA SER A 105 -6.97 -21.51 12.86
C SER A 105 -7.32 -22.32 11.59
N ARG A 106 -7.22 -21.68 10.42
CA ARG A 106 -7.54 -22.25 9.11
C ARG A 106 -6.31 -22.48 8.23
N GLY A 107 -5.12 -22.10 8.70
CA GLY A 107 -3.87 -22.21 7.93
C GLY A 107 -3.88 -21.42 6.62
N LEU A 108 -4.58 -20.28 6.55
CA LEU A 108 -4.79 -19.53 5.29
C LEU A 108 -3.55 -18.73 4.86
N ALA A 109 -2.75 -18.27 5.83
CA ALA A 109 -1.48 -17.59 5.60
C ALA A 109 -0.59 -17.75 6.84
N ARG A 110 0.72 -17.70 6.66
CA ARG A 110 1.70 -17.82 7.75
C ARG A 110 2.07 -16.46 8.28
N VAL A 111 1.92 -16.22 9.59
CA VAL A 111 2.43 -15.02 10.26
C VAL A 111 3.96 -15.05 10.30
N ILE A 112 4.61 -13.94 9.93
CA ILE A 112 6.07 -13.75 10.10
C ILE A 112 6.37 -12.94 11.35
N THR A 113 5.57 -11.92 11.61
CA THR A 113 5.73 -11.02 12.76
C THR A 113 4.36 -10.51 13.15
N ALA A 114 4.13 -10.41 14.46
CA ALA A 114 2.96 -9.75 15.00
C ALA A 114 3.35 -9.01 16.28
N GLN A 115 2.78 -7.83 16.47
CA GLN A 115 2.94 -7.04 17.68
C GLN A 115 1.57 -6.52 18.12
N GLU A 116 1.33 -6.52 19.43
CA GLU A 116 0.12 -6.02 20.04
C GLU A 116 0.51 -5.00 21.10
N HIS A 117 0.03 -3.77 20.93
CA HIS A 117 0.09 -2.72 21.94
C HIS A 117 -1.33 -2.43 22.45
N SER A 118 -1.46 -1.49 23.38
CA SER A 118 -2.75 -1.17 24.01
C SER A 118 -3.82 -0.70 23.01
N ASP A 119 -3.41 -0.03 21.94
CA ASP A 119 -4.28 0.66 20.98
C ASP A 119 -4.02 0.23 19.53
N THR A 120 -3.01 -0.61 19.27
CA THR A 120 -2.63 -1.03 17.92
C THR A 120 -2.31 -2.51 17.86
N VAL A 121 -2.67 -3.13 16.74
CA VAL A 121 -2.29 -4.50 16.40
C VAL A 121 -1.64 -4.44 15.04
N PHE A 122 -0.47 -5.05 14.92
CA PHE A 122 0.34 -5.12 13.72
C PHE A 122 0.58 -6.58 13.36
N VAL A 123 0.33 -6.99 12.10
CA VAL A 123 0.52 -8.39 11.66
C VAL A 123 1.02 -8.49 10.22
N GLN A 124 2.23 -9.04 10.06
CA GLN A 124 2.83 -9.35 8.76
C GLN A 124 2.69 -10.83 8.41
N TYR A 125 2.31 -11.10 7.16
CA TYR A 125 2.12 -12.45 6.64
C TYR A 125 3.14 -12.77 5.54
N HIS A 126 3.58 -14.02 5.50
CA HIS A 126 4.50 -14.49 4.48
C HIS A 126 3.85 -14.51 3.10
N PRO A 127 4.50 -13.98 2.04
CA PRO A 127 3.89 -13.87 0.72
C PRO A 127 3.66 -15.23 0.03
N LYS A 128 4.44 -16.25 0.39
CA LYS A 128 4.26 -17.62 -0.15
C LYS A 128 2.84 -18.12 0.12
N GLY A 129 2.13 -18.47 -0.95
CA GLY A 129 0.75 -18.96 -0.91
C GLY A 129 -0.30 -17.85 -1.06
N VAL A 130 0.09 -16.57 -0.98
CA VAL A 130 -0.78 -15.43 -1.25
C VAL A 130 -0.57 -14.96 -2.69
N LYS A 131 -1.65 -14.93 -3.47
CA LYS A 131 -1.63 -14.50 -4.87
C LYS A 131 -1.33 -13.00 -4.99
N GLY A 132 -0.58 -12.62 -6.02
CA GLY A 132 -0.26 -11.22 -6.34
C GLY A 132 1.16 -10.77 -6.00
N GLY A 133 1.99 -11.65 -5.43
CA GLY A 133 3.44 -11.44 -5.34
C GLY A 133 3.92 -10.35 -4.38
N MET A 134 3.03 -9.85 -3.52
CA MET A 134 3.27 -8.81 -2.51
C MET A 134 3.16 -9.41 -1.10
N MET A 135 3.93 -8.88 -0.14
CA MET A 135 3.81 -9.27 1.26
C MET A 135 2.61 -8.55 1.92
N PRO A 136 1.60 -9.28 2.45
CA PRO A 136 0.46 -8.65 3.10
C PRO A 136 0.78 -8.29 4.57
N GLU A 137 0.28 -7.14 4.99
CA GLU A 137 0.22 -6.72 6.38
C GLU A 137 -1.20 -6.26 6.69
N LEU A 138 -1.73 -6.67 7.85
CA LEU A 138 -3.09 -6.34 8.27
C LEU A 138 -3.10 -5.89 9.72
N ASP A 139 -3.43 -4.63 9.91
CA ASP A 139 -3.32 -3.97 11.20
C ASP A 139 -4.67 -3.39 11.63
N SER A 140 -4.77 -3.04 12.91
CA SER A 140 -5.93 -2.33 13.45
C SER A 140 -5.49 -1.27 14.46
N HIS A 141 -6.28 -0.20 14.54
CA HIS A 141 -6.13 0.87 15.54
C HIS A 141 -7.44 0.96 16.32
N ALA A 142 -7.35 0.97 17.64
CA ALA A 142 -8.49 1.11 18.52
C ALA A 142 -9.11 2.51 18.38
N ALA A 143 -10.43 2.59 18.50
CA ALA A 143 -11.12 3.87 18.61
C ALA A 143 -10.66 4.61 19.88
N SER A 144 -10.54 5.93 19.78
CA SER A 144 -10.25 6.80 20.93
C SER A 144 -11.22 7.98 20.97
N PRO A 145 -11.34 8.70 22.10
CA PRO A 145 -12.18 9.91 22.17
C PRO A 145 -11.87 10.95 21.09
N ASN A 146 -10.60 11.04 20.66
CA ASN A 146 -10.15 11.99 19.64
C ASN A 146 -10.26 11.45 18.20
N ASN A 147 -10.45 10.13 18.04
CA ASN A 147 -10.64 9.49 16.75
C ASN A 147 -11.52 8.23 16.92
N PRO A 148 -12.85 8.41 16.98
CA PRO A 148 -13.77 7.32 17.29
C PRO A 148 -13.93 6.33 16.12
N THR A 149 -13.48 6.68 14.92
CA THR A 149 -13.57 5.83 13.73
C THR A 149 -12.26 5.78 12.94
N PRO A 150 -11.17 5.20 13.49
CA PRO A 150 -9.85 5.27 12.89
C PRO A 150 -9.78 4.76 11.45
N LEU A 151 -10.58 3.75 11.12
CA LEU A 151 -10.65 3.20 9.77
C LEU A 151 -11.31 4.16 8.75
N LYS A 152 -12.30 4.94 9.19
CA LYS A 152 -13.11 5.84 8.33
C LYS A 152 -12.51 7.24 8.23
N SER A 153 -11.83 7.70 9.28
CA SER A 153 -11.18 9.01 9.30
C SER A 153 -10.13 9.11 8.20
N ARG A 154 -10.31 10.01 7.23
CA ARG A 154 -9.35 10.20 6.12
C ARG A 154 -7.93 10.45 6.64
N PHE A 155 -7.78 11.40 7.56
CA PHE A 155 -6.52 11.72 8.25
C PHE A 155 -6.50 11.09 9.64
N SER A 156 -6.30 9.77 9.66
CA SER A 156 -6.20 8.99 10.90
C SER A 156 -4.77 8.86 11.38
N LEU A 157 -4.59 8.54 12.66
CA LEU A 157 -3.28 8.16 13.18
C LEU A 157 -2.79 6.87 12.51
N TRP A 158 -1.48 6.72 12.40
CA TRP A 158 -0.90 5.52 11.82
C TRP A 158 0.45 5.22 12.47
N HIS A 159 0.51 4.08 13.15
CA HIS A 159 1.67 3.70 13.95
C HIS A 159 2.97 3.60 13.13
N ALA A 160 2.91 3.21 11.86
CA ALA A 160 4.08 3.16 10.97
C ALA A 160 4.65 4.56 10.62
N CYS A 161 3.93 5.65 10.93
CA CYS A 161 4.43 7.02 10.77
C CYS A 161 5.10 7.57 12.05
N GLY A 162 5.32 6.72 13.06
CA GLY A 162 5.92 7.12 14.33
C GLY A 162 4.98 7.91 15.23
N SER A 163 5.52 8.41 16.35
CA SER A 163 4.75 9.06 17.41
C SER A 163 4.56 10.57 17.23
N ASP A 164 5.26 11.22 16.29
CA ASP A 164 5.06 12.65 16.01
C ASP A 164 3.87 12.89 15.08
N HIS A 165 2.68 12.67 15.66
CA HIS A 165 1.40 12.78 14.97
C HIS A 165 1.19 14.16 14.34
N LYS A 166 1.67 15.23 14.99
CA LYS A 166 1.46 16.60 14.52
C LYS A 166 2.18 16.83 13.19
N THR A 167 3.41 16.35 13.07
CA THR A 167 4.25 16.55 11.89
C THR A 167 3.69 15.79 10.69
N TYR A 168 3.49 14.47 10.79
CA TYR A 168 3.06 13.70 9.63
C TYR A 168 1.60 14.01 9.23
N LEU A 169 0.69 14.27 10.18
CA LEU A 169 -0.69 14.65 9.85
C LEU A 169 -0.75 15.99 9.12
N SER A 170 0.15 16.92 9.46
CA SER A 170 0.25 18.20 8.77
C SER A 170 0.70 18.01 7.32
N GLY A 171 1.69 17.13 7.08
CA GLY A 171 2.12 16.76 5.73
C GLY A 171 1.03 16.06 4.92
N MET A 172 0.33 15.09 5.52
CA MET A 172 -0.84 14.44 4.94
C MET A 172 -1.90 15.45 4.50
N LYS A 173 -2.24 16.42 5.36
CA LYS A 173 -3.22 17.47 5.04
C LYS A 173 -2.78 18.42 3.92
N ARG A 174 -1.47 18.72 3.78
CA ARG A 174 -0.97 19.49 2.63
C ARG A 174 -1.18 18.76 1.30
N SER A 175 -1.09 17.43 1.32
CA SER A 175 -1.39 16.57 0.17
C SER A 175 -2.87 16.19 0.02
N ALA A 176 -3.81 16.91 0.66
CA ALA A 176 -5.24 16.55 0.69
C ALA A 176 -5.97 16.62 -0.68
N HIS A 177 -5.30 17.11 -1.72
CA HIS A 177 -5.75 17.03 -3.11
C HIS A 177 -5.46 15.67 -3.76
N LEU A 178 -4.67 14.82 -3.11
CA LEU A 178 -4.35 13.46 -3.56
C LEU A 178 -5.21 12.40 -2.84
N SER A 179 -5.46 11.29 -3.53
CA SER A 179 -6.08 10.08 -2.98
C SER A 179 -5.48 8.83 -3.61
N LEU A 180 -5.35 7.76 -2.83
CA LEU A 180 -5.01 6.45 -3.37
C LEU A 180 -6.29 5.79 -3.92
N GLU A 181 -6.37 5.60 -5.24
CA GLU A 181 -7.57 5.08 -5.91
C GLU A 181 -7.48 3.58 -6.18
N GLY A 182 -6.27 3.06 -6.39
CA GLY A 182 -6.10 1.63 -6.55
C GLY A 182 -4.73 1.17 -7.01
N CYS A 183 -4.61 -0.14 -7.14
CA CYS A 183 -3.43 -0.78 -7.71
C CYS A 183 -3.77 -2.08 -8.45
N ILE A 184 -2.85 -2.52 -9.29
CA ILE A 184 -2.98 -3.77 -10.05
C ILE A 184 -1.78 -4.65 -9.76
N LEU A 185 -2.04 -5.91 -9.40
CA LEU A 185 -1.02 -6.93 -9.17
C LEU A 185 -1.03 -7.95 -10.31
N ARG A 186 0.14 -8.36 -10.79
CA ARG A 186 0.30 -9.49 -11.70
C ARG A 186 0.47 -10.77 -10.90
N LEU A 187 -0.21 -11.83 -11.35
CA LEU A 187 -0.04 -13.17 -10.81
C LEU A 187 1.26 -13.82 -11.30
N GLN A 188 1.67 -14.90 -10.65
CA GLN A 188 2.85 -15.65 -11.06
C GLN A 188 2.67 -16.29 -12.45
N PRO A 189 3.75 -16.49 -13.22
CA PRO A 189 3.68 -17.21 -14.49
C PRO A 189 2.88 -18.52 -14.37
N GLY A 190 2.02 -18.78 -15.35
CA GLY A 190 1.07 -19.91 -15.37
C GLY A 190 -0.23 -19.72 -14.58
N ASP A 191 -0.38 -18.66 -13.80
CA ASP A 191 -1.61 -18.36 -13.05
C ASP A 191 -2.45 -17.29 -13.76
N HIS A 192 -3.57 -17.69 -14.34
CA HIS A 192 -4.44 -16.82 -15.14
C HIS A 192 -5.74 -16.41 -14.41
N ASP A 193 -6.00 -16.99 -13.24
CA ASP A 193 -7.27 -16.85 -12.51
C ASP A 193 -7.23 -15.67 -11.53
N HIS A 194 -7.42 -14.47 -12.09
CA HIS A 194 -7.51 -13.22 -11.35
C HIS A 194 -8.72 -13.16 -10.41
N GLU A 195 -9.84 -13.82 -10.75
CA GLU A 195 -11.00 -13.87 -9.88
C GLU A 195 -10.75 -14.76 -8.65
N ALA A 196 -10.07 -15.90 -8.82
CA ALA A 196 -9.63 -16.72 -7.69
C ALA A 196 -8.61 -16.00 -6.80
N ALA A 197 -7.75 -15.15 -7.37
CA ALA A 197 -6.87 -14.30 -6.58
C ALA A 197 -7.66 -13.34 -5.68
N ALA A 198 -8.64 -12.63 -6.24
CA ALA A 198 -9.52 -11.77 -5.46
C ALA A 198 -10.28 -12.58 -4.39
N ARG A 199 -10.86 -13.75 -4.74
CA ARG A 199 -11.54 -14.63 -3.77
C ARG A 199 -10.63 -15.07 -2.63
N GLN A 200 -9.37 -15.38 -2.91
CA GLN A 200 -8.40 -15.76 -1.89
C GLN A 200 -8.17 -14.61 -0.91
N TRP A 201 -7.98 -13.38 -1.40
CA TRP A 201 -7.77 -12.22 -0.55
C TRP A 201 -9.01 -11.88 0.29
N GLU A 202 -10.21 -12.00 -0.27
CA GLU A 202 -11.48 -11.85 0.47
C GLU A 202 -11.58 -12.88 1.61
N ASN A 203 -11.32 -14.15 1.31
CA ASN A 203 -11.40 -15.22 2.31
C ASN A 203 -10.32 -15.09 3.40
N THR A 204 -9.10 -14.74 3.03
CA THR A 204 -7.97 -14.66 3.97
C THR A 204 -8.01 -13.38 4.79
N PHE A 205 -8.11 -12.21 4.16
CA PHE A 205 -7.95 -10.91 4.82
C PHE A 205 -9.27 -10.21 5.12
N GLY A 206 -10.39 -10.71 4.58
CA GLY A 206 -11.71 -10.11 4.78
C GLY A 206 -11.99 -8.89 3.92
N VAL A 207 -11.18 -8.61 2.90
CA VAL A 207 -11.42 -7.49 1.99
C VAL A 207 -12.55 -7.86 1.04
N GLY A 208 -13.70 -7.20 1.17
CA GLY A 208 -14.86 -7.50 0.33
C GLY A 208 -14.56 -7.28 -1.16
N ARG A 209 -15.26 -8.01 -2.02
CA ARG A 209 -15.14 -7.86 -3.48
C ARG A 209 -16.30 -7.09 -4.09
N SER A 210 -16.01 -6.40 -5.18
CA SER A 210 -16.99 -5.95 -6.15
C SER A 210 -16.57 -6.47 -7.52
N ARG A 211 -17.32 -7.46 -8.03
CA ARG A 211 -16.93 -8.26 -9.20
C ARG A 211 -15.55 -8.93 -8.99
N ASP A 212 -14.59 -8.61 -9.83
CA ASP A 212 -13.22 -9.12 -9.88
C ASP A 212 -12.21 -8.28 -9.08
N LEU A 213 -12.65 -7.17 -8.46
CA LEU A 213 -11.80 -6.27 -7.69
C LEU A 213 -12.02 -6.43 -6.18
N LEU A 214 -10.93 -6.36 -5.42
CA LEU A 214 -11.00 -6.09 -3.99
C LEU A 214 -11.45 -4.64 -3.76
N ALA A 215 -12.50 -4.47 -2.98
CA ALA A 215 -13.15 -3.21 -2.67
C ALA A 215 -12.75 -2.72 -1.29
N PHE A 216 -11.56 -2.12 -1.19
CA PHE A 216 -11.18 -1.37 0.00
C PHE A 216 -12.10 -0.15 0.19
N THR A 217 -12.12 0.40 1.40
CA THR A 217 -12.92 1.60 1.72
C THR A 217 -12.48 2.83 0.96
N ASN A 218 -11.19 2.93 0.60
CA ASN A 218 -10.59 4.05 -0.12
C ASN A 218 -10.18 3.73 -1.56
N ALA A 219 -9.93 2.45 -1.88
CA ALA A 219 -9.26 2.06 -3.12
C ALA A 219 -9.81 0.78 -3.73
N ARG A 220 -9.35 0.43 -4.93
CA ARG A 220 -9.56 -0.88 -5.57
C ARG A 220 -8.23 -1.59 -5.80
N LEU A 221 -8.22 -2.90 -5.62
CA LEU A 221 -7.08 -3.74 -6.03
C LEU A 221 -7.58 -4.80 -6.99
N GLY A 222 -6.96 -4.84 -8.17
CA GLY A 222 -7.24 -5.84 -9.20
C GLY A 222 -6.03 -6.75 -9.46
N PHE A 223 -6.31 -7.89 -10.08
CA PHE A 223 -5.29 -8.83 -10.52
C PHE A 223 -5.31 -8.96 -12.04
N ILE A 224 -4.13 -9.12 -12.64
CA ILE A 224 -3.98 -9.54 -14.04
C ILE A 224 -3.30 -10.89 -14.10
N ALA A 225 -3.57 -11.64 -15.17
CA ALA A 225 -2.94 -12.92 -15.43
C ALA A 225 -1.41 -12.84 -15.41
N GLY A 226 -0.79 -13.92 -14.94
CA GLY A 226 0.64 -14.12 -15.03
C GLY A 226 1.10 -14.23 -16.47
N GLN A 227 2.37 -13.88 -16.67
CA GLN A 227 2.99 -13.85 -17.99
C GLN A 227 4.38 -14.47 -17.90
N GLU A 228 4.69 -15.39 -18.81
CA GLU A 228 6.02 -16.00 -18.89
C GLU A 228 7.12 -14.95 -19.08
N GLY A 229 8.25 -15.16 -18.39
CA GLY A 229 9.36 -14.21 -18.36
C GLY A 229 9.13 -12.94 -17.53
N CYS A 230 7.94 -12.77 -16.95
CA CYS A 230 7.62 -11.65 -16.06
C CYS A 230 7.48 -12.10 -14.61
N SER A 231 7.95 -11.27 -13.67
CA SER A 231 7.67 -11.49 -12.24
C SER A 231 6.24 -11.11 -11.89
N ASP A 232 5.67 -11.82 -10.92
CA ASP A 232 4.49 -11.41 -10.14
C ASP A 232 4.80 -10.20 -9.24
N GLY A 233 3.76 -9.45 -8.89
CA GLY A 233 3.90 -8.26 -8.05
C GLY A 233 3.12 -7.05 -8.58
N LEU A 234 3.41 -5.90 -8.00
CA LEU A 234 2.76 -4.63 -8.34
C LEU A 234 3.13 -4.16 -9.74
N ILE A 235 2.10 -3.87 -10.55
CA ILE A 235 2.23 -3.35 -11.92
C ILE A 235 1.95 -1.87 -11.99
N SER A 236 0.90 -1.42 -11.29
CA SER A 236 0.53 -0.02 -11.30
C SER A 236 -0.12 0.45 -10.02
N ILE A 237 0.09 1.74 -9.72
CA ILE A 237 -0.64 2.50 -8.70
C ILE A 237 -1.45 3.58 -9.43
N THR A 238 -2.69 3.79 -8.99
CA THR A 238 -3.55 4.87 -9.47
C THR A 238 -3.80 5.86 -8.35
N VAL A 239 -3.49 7.12 -8.62
CA VAL A 239 -3.61 8.25 -7.71
C VAL A 239 -4.64 9.22 -8.26
N GLY A 240 -5.64 9.52 -7.45
CA GLY A 240 -6.62 10.55 -7.70
C GLY A 240 -6.03 11.92 -7.38
N VAL A 241 -6.30 12.89 -8.25
CA VAL A 241 -5.83 14.27 -8.12
C VAL A 241 -7.03 15.20 -8.28
N ARG A 242 -7.33 15.98 -7.24
CA ARG A 242 -8.32 17.05 -7.31
C ARG A 242 -7.67 18.32 -7.87
N GLY A 243 -8.36 18.97 -8.81
CA GLY A 243 -7.87 20.17 -9.48
C GLY A 243 -7.06 19.87 -10.73
N TYR A 244 -7.45 20.50 -11.85
CA TYR A 244 -6.76 20.32 -13.13
C TYR A 244 -5.31 20.79 -13.06
N ASP A 245 -5.07 21.95 -12.43
CA ASP A 245 -3.72 22.52 -12.32
C ASP A 245 -2.77 21.63 -11.51
N ASN A 246 -3.28 20.97 -10.46
CA ASN A 246 -2.50 20.00 -9.68
C ASN A 246 -2.11 18.79 -10.54
N LEU A 247 -3.07 18.25 -11.31
CA LEU A 247 -2.81 17.13 -12.21
C LEU A 247 -1.81 17.52 -13.30
N ASP A 248 -2.05 18.64 -13.99
CA ASP A 248 -1.16 19.12 -15.04
C ASP A 248 0.25 19.37 -14.50
N ALA A 249 0.39 19.97 -13.32
CA ALA A 249 1.69 20.20 -12.70
C ALA A 249 2.45 18.88 -12.41
N ILE A 250 1.77 17.83 -11.94
CA ILE A 250 2.38 16.49 -11.76
C ILE A 250 2.86 15.95 -13.11
N LEU A 251 2.01 16.02 -14.14
CA LEU A 251 2.32 15.51 -15.47
C LEU A 251 3.46 16.28 -16.15
N GLN A 252 3.54 17.59 -15.95
CA GLN A 252 4.62 18.43 -16.44
C GLN A 252 5.96 18.03 -15.79
N ARG A 253 6.00 17.89 -14.45
CA ARG A 253 7.21 17.44 -13.74
C ARG A 253 7.65 16.05 -14.19
N ALA A 254 6.71 15.12 -14.39
CA ALA A 254 7.01 13.79 -14.92
C ALA A 254 7.60 13.83 -16.35
N LYS A 255 7.07 14.69 -17.23
CA LYS A 255 7.61 14.87 -18.59
C LYS A 255 9.01 15.50 -18.56
N GLN A 256 9.21 16.51 -17.72
CA GLN A 256 10.52 17.17 -17.53
C GLN A 256 11.57 16.19 -16.99
N ALA A 257 11.17 15.28 -16.10
CA ALA A 257 12.02 14.20 -15.60
C ALA A 257 12.22 13.05 -16.60
N GLY A 258 11.58 13.07 -17.78
CA GLY A 258 11.76 12.06 -18.83
C GLY A 258 11.16 10.69 -18.50
N ILE A 259 10.25 10.60 -17.54
CA ILE A 259 9.69 9.33 -17.01
C ILE A 259 8.25 9.05 -17.48
N TRP A 260 7.71 9.89 -18.37
CA TRP A 260 6.42 9.64 -18.99
C TRP A 260 6.58 8.67 -20.18
N ASN A 261 6.02 7.46 -20.08
CA ASN A 261 6.00 6.50 -21.17
C ASN A 261 4.74 5.62 -21.18
N ASN A 262 4.37 5.12 -22.36
CA ASN A 262 3.26 4.16 -22.54
C ASN A 262 1.96 4.55 -21.81
N GLY A 263 1.63 5.84 -21.79
CA GLY A 263 0.42 6.38 -21.17
C GLY A 263 0.45 6.51 -19.64
N GLY A 264 1.61 6.40 -19.00
CA GLY A 264 1.74 6.62 -17.55
C GLY A 264 3.13 7.12 -17.14
N VAL A 265 3.30 7.37 -15.85
CA VAL A 265 4.57 7.82 -15.25
C VAL A 265 5.30 6.60 -14.67
N GLN A 266 6.59 6.39 -14.98
CA GLN A 266 7.37 5.29 -14.40
C GLN A 266 8.21 5.77 -13.23
N MET A 267 7.96 5.22 -12.04
CA MET A 267 8.76 5.50 -10.84
C MET A 267 8.92 4.21 -10.03
N CYS A 268 10.14 3.93 -9.57
CA CYS A 268 10.48 2.77 -8.75
C CYS A 268 10.01 1.43 -9.36
N GLY A 269 10.17 1.25 -10.68
CA GLY A 269 9.77 0.02 -11.38
C GLY A 269 8.26 -0.20 -11.53
N VAL A 270 7.43 0.79 -11.17
CA VAL A 270 5.96 0.70 -11.20
C VAL A 270 5.39 1.80 -12.10
N ARG A 271 4.28 1.49 -12.79
CA ARG A 271 3.49 2.49 -13.53
C ARG A 271 2.60 3.27 -12.58
N TRP A 272 2.63 4.58 -12.65
CA TRP A 272 1.77 5.49 -11.91
C TRP A 272 0.79 6.15 -12.87
N ASN A 273 -0.50 6.01 -12.54
CA ASN A 273 -1.59 6.67 -13.24
C ASN A 273 -2.11 7.80 -12.36
N PHE A 274 -2.16 9.02 -12.88
CA PHE A 274 -2.77 10.16 -12.20
C PHE A 274 -4.08 10.50 -12.90
N ILE A 275 -5.19 10.49 -12.15
CA ILE A 275 -6.54 10.71 -12.69
C ILE A 275 -7.21 11.88 -11.99
N LEU A 276 -7.98 12.68 -12.72
CA LEU A 276 -8.76 13.78 -12.14
C LEU A 276 -9.95 13.21 -11.34
N THR A 277 -10.06 13.54 -10.05
CA THR A 277 -11.15 13.05 -9.16
C THR A 277 -12.11 14.14 -8.69
N GLY A 278 -11.94 15.38 -9.16
CA GLY A 278 -12.84 16.51 -8.91
C GLY A 278 -12.22 17.84 -9.34
N GLN A 279 -13.02 18.90 -9.46
CA GLN A 279 -12.51 20.27 -9.59
C GLN A 279 -12.14 20.82 -8.21
N ASP A 280 -11.22 21.78 -8.17
CA ASP A 280 -11.07 22.62 -6.99
C ASP A 280 -12.37 23.41 -6.81
N ASP A 281 -12.82 23.59 -5.57
CA ASP A 281 -13.93 24.51 -5.30
C ASP A 281 -13.54 25.86 -5.89
N ALA A 282 -14.19 26.25 -6.99
CA ALA A 282 -13.99 27.54 -7.59
C ALA A 282 -14.23 28.56 -6.48
N LYS A 283 -13.22 29.37 -6.17
CA LYS A 283 -13.40 30.57 -5.36
C LYS A 283 -14.37 31.45 -6.14
N LEU A 284 -15.66 31.34 -5.84
CA LEU A 284 -16.69 32.34 -6.11
C LEU A 284 -16.37 33.61 -5.34
#